data_AF-A0A2X2JIG1-F1
#
_entry.id   AF-A0A2X2JIG1-F1
#
_cell.length_a   1.000
_cell.length_b   1.000
_cell.length_c   1.000
_cell.angle_alpha   90.00
_cell.angle_beta   90.00
_cell.angle_gamma   90.00
#
_symmetry.space_group_name_H-M   'P 1'
#
loop_
_entity.id
_entity.type
_entity.pdbx_description
1 polymer ?
#
loop_
_entity_poly.entity_id
_entity_poly.type
_entity_poly.pdbx_seq_one_letter_code
_entity_poly.pdbx_strand_id
1 'polypeptide(L)'
;MESLLIARQYFSKEDPEEQALRNTITKLWERINWNYFTDAQHPDVLWNKWSPVDSTARSRPLGGFNESLGTYLLAMSSPTHPLAISAYINGFATKHKGHELYFGDDTNDLAPELKMKLDDSLARSISANPLIGDAGNAGVSIYSDDKVIFAKNIAGGSLNESLMSVYRPFLIMDPKGKVDDFVDYKKYLSNYILAYKRRDNEMSIGTRFTDIWGVENVEDTYQGYLVNPAVAIAAYPFEKEIGLKALRKFYEEYADVLFTQYGFRSWIDIKNNDVSESYRARNQATIAVMIENANSGMIWKLYENIPEVKKTLEKVYTKK
;
A
#
# COMPACT_ATOMS: atom_id res chain seq x y z
N MET A 1 7.26 9.82 -8.59
CA MET A 1 7.01 11.27 -8.72
C MET A 1 6.68 11.90 -7.37
N GLU A 2 5.84 11.31 -6.53
CA GLU A 2 5.49 11.83 -5.19
C GLU A 2 6.71 12.24 -4.33
N SER A 3 7.73 11.38 -4.24
CA SER A 3 8.97 11.69 -3.50
C SER A 3 9.73 12.91 -4.06
N LEU A 4 9.66 13.15 -5.37
CA LEU A 4 10.26 14.34 -5.97
C LEU A 4 9.47 15.60 -5.58
N LEU A 5 8.14 15.54 -5.51
CA LEU A 5 7.34 16.67 -5.04
C LEU A 5 7.60 16.98 -3.56
N ILE A 6 7.81 15.95 -2.73
CA ILE A 6 8.26 16.13 -1.35
C ILE A 6 9.63 16.82 -1.30
N ALA A 7 10.58 16.38 -2.14
CA ALA A 7 11.88 17.04 -2.25
C ALA A 7 11.74 18.50 -2.69
N ARG A 8 10.87 18.80 -3.68
CA ARG A 8 10.54 20.17 -4.10
C ARG A 8 10.03 21.03 -2.95
N GLN A 9 9.25 20.45 -2.04
CA GLN A 9 8.74 21.15 -0.87
C GLN A 9 9.80 21.32 0.23
N TYR A 10 10.70 20.35 0.38
CA TYR A 10 11.76 20.37 1.39
C TYR A 10 12.84 21.42 1.08
N PHE A 11 13.37 21.40 -0.14
CA PHE A 11 14.37 22.34 -0.64
C PHE A 11 13.71 23.67 -1.00
N SER A 12 13.42 24.49 0.01
CA SER A 12 12.61 25.72 -0.08
C SER A 12 13.40 27.02 0.08
N LYS A 13 14.72 26.97 0.21
CA LYS A 13 15.55 28.17 0.41
C LYS A 13 15.64 29.00 -0.87
N GLU A 14 15.91 30.29 -0.69
CA GLU A 14 16.27 31.25 -1.75
C GLU A 14 17.74 31.05 -2.17
N ASP A 15 18.08 29.82 -2.55
CA ASP A 15 19.38 29.40 -3.05
C ASP A 15 19.28 29.02 -4.54
N PRO A 16 20.24 29.42 -5.40
CA PRO A 16 20.17 29.14 -6.84
C PRO A 16 20.12 27.64 -7.19
N GLU A 17 20.80 26.77 -6.44
CA GLU A 17 20.79 25.32 -6.70
C GLU A 17 19.46 24.70 -6.29
N GLU A 18 18.94 25.06 -5.11
CA GLU A 18 17.62 24.61 -4.67
C GLU A 18 16.52 25.11 -5.62
N GLN A 19 16.62 26.34 -6.12
CA GLN A 19 15.68 26.89 -7.10
C GLN A 19 15.74 26.12 -8.43
N ALA A 20 16.94 25.80 -8.92
CA ALA A 20 17.12 24.99 -10.13
C ALA A 20 16.54 23.57 -9.98
N LEU A 21 16.73 22.95 -8.81
CA LEU A 21 16.15 21.66 -8.47
C LEU A 21 14.61 21.73 -8.47
N ARG A 22 14.02 22.70 -7.75
CA ARG A 22 12.55 22.89 -7.72
C ARG A 22 11.98 23.08 -9.12
N ASN A 23 12.61 23.90 -9.94
CA ASN A 23 12.20 24.15 -11.32
C ASN A 23 12.26 22.89 -12.19
N THR A 24 13.31 22.07 -12.02
CA THR A 24 13.46 20.80 -12.73
C THR A 24 12.36 19.81 -12.35
N ILE A 25 12.08 19.69 -11.05
CA ILE A 25 11.02 18.82 -10.55
C ILE A 25 9.66 19.27 -11.07
N THR A 26 9.36 20.58 -11.04
CA THR A 26 8.10 21.13 -11.58
C THR A 26 7.97 20.83 -13.08
N LYS A 27 9.04 21.00 -13.87
CA LYS A 27 9.01 20.65 -15.30
C LYS A 27 8.77 19.16 -15.55
N LEU A 28 9.36 18.27 -14.74
CA LEU A 28 9.08 16.84 -14.84
C LEU A 28 7.63 16.53 -14.49
N TRP A 29 7.12 17.17 -13.42
CA TRP A 29 5.76 17.00 -12.95
C TRP A 29 4.72 17.38 -14.01
N GLU A 30 4.83 18.58 -14.55
CA GLU A 30 3.91 19.15 -15.52
C GLU A 30 3.92 18.42 -16.87
N ARG A 31 4.97 17.64 -17.17
CA ARG A 31 5.07 16.85 -18.39
C ARG A 31 4.34 15.51 -18.32
N ILE A 32 3.94 15.05 -17.13
CA ILE A 32 3.21 13.78 -16.99
C ILE A 32 1.78 13.97 -17.49
N ASN A 33 1.49 13.44 -18.67
CA ASN A 33 0.13 13.40 -19.21
C ASN A 33 -0.57 12.11 -18.80
N TRP A 34 -1.37 12.19 -17.73
CA TRP A 34 -2.09 11.06 -17.14
C TRP A 34 -3.13 10.45 -18.07
N ASN A 35 -3.65 11.22 -19.03
CA ASN A 35 -4.65 10.72 -19.99
C ASN A 35 -4.10 9.63 -20.92
N TYR A 36 -2.77 9.54 -21.11
CA TYR A 36 -2.19 8.42 -21.86
C TYR A 36 -2.34 7.07 -21.15
N PHE A 37 -2.53 7.09 -19.83
CA PHE A 37 -2.75 5.90 -19.02
C PHE A 37 -4.24 5.64 -18.81
N THR A 38 -5.11 6.19 -19.66
CA THR A 38 -6.56 5.97 -19.67
C THR A 38 -6.98 5.57 -21.08
N ASP A 39 -8.20 5.08 -21.24
CA ASP A 39 -8.79 4.84 -22.57
C ASP A 39 -10.06 5.68 -22.77
N ALA A 40 -10.45 5.86 -24.04
CA ALA A 40 -11.58 6.73 -24.39
C ALA A 40 -12.93 6.23 -23.87
N GLN A 41 -13.06 4.92 -23.56
CA GLN A 41 -14.29 4.35 -23.00
C GLN A 41 -14.30 4.46 -21.47
N HIS A 42 -13.13 4.48 -20.83
CA HIS A 42 -12.95 4.56 -19.38
C HIS A 42 -11.93 5.66 -19.01
N PRO A 43 -12.28 6.95 -19.20
CA PRO A 43 -11.36 8.08 -18.94
C PRO A 43 -11.02 8.27 -17.46
N ASP A 44 -11.78 7.63 -16.57
CA ASP A 44 -11.60 7.66 -15.12
C ASP A 44 -10.74 6.49 -14.59
N VAL A 45 -10.33 5.56 -15.45
CA VAL A 45 -9.64 4.32 -15.05
C VAL A 45 -8.20 4.37 -15.52
N LEU A 46 -7.28 4.36 -14.56
CA LEU A 46 -5.85 4.31 -14.85
C LEU A 46 -5.42 2.87 -15.19
N TRP A 47 -4.51 2.74 -16.14
CA TRP A 47 -3.88 1.49 -16.52
C TRP A 47 -2.43 1.46 -16.03
N ASN A 48 -2.00 0.31 -15.51
CA ASN A 48 -0.67 0.17 -14.89
C ASN A 48 0.50 0.32 -15.85
N LYS A 49 0.26 0.11 -17.15
CA LYS A 49 1.25 0.14 -18.21
C LYS A 49 0.65 0.89 -19.41
N TRP A 50 1.55 1.47 -20.19
CA TRP A 50 1.24 2.00 -21.50
C TRP A 50 2.47 1.81 -22.38
N SER A 51 2.25 1.42 -23.64
CA SER A 51 3.33 1.29 -24.61
C SER A 51 2.94 1.94 -25.94
N PRO A 52 3.90 2.51 -26.68
CA PRO A 52 3.63 3.13 -27.98
C PRO A 52 3.19 2.13 -29.05
N VAL A 53 3.38 0.82 -28.83
CA VAL A 53 3.07 -0.24 -29.81
C VAL A 53 1.67 -0.80 -29.62
N ASP A 54 1.27 -1.05 -28.38
CA ASP A 54 0.04 -1.76 -28.03
C ASP A 54 -0.85 -0.98 -27.05
N SER A 55 -0.52 0.30 -26.79
CA SER A 55 -1.24 1.19 -25.88
C SER A 55 -1.45 0.51 -24.51
N THR A 56 -2.69 0.17 -24.17
CA THR A 56 -3.06 -0.49 -22.91
C THR A 56 -3.40 -1.98 -23.08
N ALA A 57 -3.20 -2.58 -24.26
CA ALA A 57 -3.69 -3.93 -24.57
C ALA A 57 -3.11 -5.05 -23.67
N ARG A 58 -1.88 -4.89 -23.15
CA ARG A 58 -1.27 -5.79 -22.14
C ARG A 58 -1.20 -5.16 -20.75
N SER A 59 -2.08 -4.20 -20.50
CA SER A 59 -2.16 -3.45 -19.25
C SER A 59 -3.36 -3.90 -18.45
N ARG A 60 -3.36 -3.54 -17.17
CA ARG A 60 -4.44 -3.86 -16.24
C ARG A 60 -4.92 -2.57 -15.59
N PRO A 61 -6.22 -2.43 -15.34
CA PRO A 61 -6.73 -1.27 -14.62
C PRO A 61 -6.20 -1.27 -13.18
N LEU A 62 -5.87 -0.08 -12.67
CA LEU A 62 -5.47 0.16 -11.29
C LEU A 62 -6.70 0.30 -10.39
N GLY A 63 -6.61 -0.20 -9.17
CA GLY A 63 -7.65 -0.09 -8.15
C GLY A 63 -7.29 -0.84 -6.87
N GLY A 64 -8.04 -0.59 -5.80
CA GLY A 64 -7.88 -1.28 -4.52
C GLY A 64 -6.81 -0.69 -3.58
N PHE A 65 -6.75 -1.23 -2.37
CA PHE A 65 -5.93 -0.74 -1.26
C PHE A 65 -4.43 -1.08 -1.42
N ASN A 66 -3.75 -0.45 -2.37
CA ASN A 66 -2.32 -0.59 -2.65
C ASN A 66 -1.70 0.71 -3.21
N GLU A 67 -0.66 0.59 -4.06
CA GLU A 67 -0.05 1.69 -4.79
C GLU A 67 -1.03 2.51 -5.65
N SER A 68 -2.19 1.95 -5.99
CA SER A 68 -3.19 2.61 -6.82
C SER A 68 -3.70 3.88 -6.16
N LEU A 69 -3.92 3.87 -4.83
CA LEU A 69 -4.43 5.05 -4.12
C LEU A 69 -3.55 6.28 -4.35
N GLY A 70 -2.24 6.17 -4.08
CA GLY A 70 -1.27 7.25 -4.32
C GLY A 70 -1.24 7.66 -5.79
N THR A 71 -1.30 6.69 -6.70
CA THR A 71 -1.30 6.94 -8.14
C THR A 71 -2.51 7.77 -8.61
N TYR A 72 -3.72 7.41 -8.17
CA TYR A 72 -4.94 8.18 -8.49
C TYR A 72 -4.92 9.58 -7.85
N LEU A 73 -4.51 9.69 -6.58
CA LEU A 73 -4.39 10.98 -5.91
C LEU A 73 -3.39 11.89 -6.64
N LEU A 74 -2.25 11.34 -7.06
CA LEU A 74 -1.27 12.07 -7.83
C LEU A 74 -1.83 12.47 -9.20
N ALA A 75 -2.47 11.56 -9.94
CA ALA A 75 -3.06 11.84 -11.25
C ALA A 75 -4.11 12.97 -11.21
N MET A 76 -5.01 12.94 -10.23
CA MET A 76 -6.01 14.00 -10.02
C MET A 76 -5.37 15.33 -9.58
N SER A 77 -4.18 15.28 -8.99
CA SER A 77 -3.44 16.47 -8.55
C SER A 77 -2.61 17.11 -9.66
N SER A 78 -2.57 16.57 -10.88
CA SER A 78 -1.78 17.15 -11.96
C SER A 78 -2.25 18.57 -12.33
N PRO A 79 -1.35 19.57 -12.41
CA PRO A 79 -1.72 20.93 -12.79
C PRO A 79 -1.97 21.09 -14.29
N THR A 80 -1.45 20.18 -15.13
CA THR A 80 -1.50 20.29 -16.60
C THR A 80 -2.41 19.26 -17.24
N HIS A 81 -2.41 18.03 -16.72
CA HIS A 81 -3.16 16.91 -17.27
C HIS A 81 -3.89 16.13 -16.15
N PRO A 82 -4.76 16.79 -15.35
CA PRO A 82 -5.46 16.11 -14.26
C PRO A 82 -6.51 15.13 -14.79
N LEU A 83 -6.65 14.01 -14.09
CA LEU A 83 -7.90 13.23 -14.15
C LEU A 83 -9.01 13.94 -13.37
N ALA A 84 -10.26 13.63 -13.72
CA ALA A 84 -11.42 14.11 -12.97
C ALA A 84 -11.45 13.49 -11.56
N ILE A 85 -12.04 14.21 -10.60
CA ILE A 85 -12.20 13.70 -9.22
C ILE A 85 -13.04 12.41 -9.18
N SER A 86 -13.92 12.21 -10.16
CA SER A 86 -14.67 10.97 -10.34
C SER A 86 -13.79 9.73 -10.51
N ALA A 87 -12.54 9.87 -10.97
CA ALA A 87 -11.57 8.78 -11.07
C ALA A 87 -11.28 8.11 -9.71
N TYR A 88 -11.47 8.83 -8.60
CA TYR A 88 -11.38 8.22 -7.27
C TYR A 88 -12.44 7.13 -7.07
N ILE A 89 -13.69 7.42 -7.42
CA ILE A 89 -14.80 6.48 -7.23
C ILE A 89 -14.83 5.45 -8.37
N ASN A 90 -14.77 5.94 -9.61
CA ASN A 90 -14.96 5.14 -10.81
C ASN A 90 -13.74 4.27 -11.17
N GLY A 91 -12.54 4.66 -10.72
CA GLY A 91 -11.30 3.93 -10.93
C GLY A 91 -10.81 3.28 -9.63
N PHE A 92 -10.24 4.07 -8.72
CA PHE A 92 -9.62 3.54 -7.50
C PHE A 92 -10.56 2.66 -6.67
N ALA A 93 -11.78 3.17 -6.39
CA ALA A 93 -12.75 2.50 -5.53
C ALA A 93 -13.63 1.46 -6.27
N THR A 94 -13.29 1.10 -7.51
CA THR A 94 -14.05 0.18 -8.35
C THR A 94 -13.23 -1.03 -8.80
N LYS A 95 -13.87 -2.20 -8.80
CA LYS A 95 -13.37 -3.49 -9.27
C LYS A 95 -13.86 -3.72 -10.71
N HIS A 96 -13.01 -3.44 -11.70
CA HIS A 96 -13.19 -3.69 -13.15
C HIS A 96 -12.98 -5.14 -13.67
N LYS A 97 -14.04 -5.86 -14.11
CA LYS A 97 -13.97 -7.27 -14.60
C LYS A 97 -12.77 -7.59 -15.52
N GLY A 98 -12.23 -8.81 -15.40
CA GLY A 98 -10.85 -9.18 -15.80
C GLY A 98 -9.91 -9.36 -14.59
N HIS A 99 -10.47 -9.16 -13.39
CA HIS A 99 -9.87 -9.36 -12.08
C HIS A 99 -9.37 -10.79 -11.85
N GLU A 100 -8.08 -10.98 -12.06
CA GLU A 100 -7.28 -11.29 -10.90
C GLU A 100 -6.81 -9.92 -10.36
N LEU A 101 -7.22 -9.55 -9.15
CA LEU A 101 -6.59 -8.44 -8.43
C LEU A 101 -5.14 -8.85 -8.18
N TYR A 102 -4.25 -8.59 -9.13
CA TYR A 102 -2.83 -8.93 -9.04
C TYR A 102 -2.08 -7.75 -8.41
N PHE A 103 -1.86 -7.85 -7.10
CA PHE A 103 -0.94 -7.02 -6.33
C PHE A 103 0.46 -7.68 -6.39
N GLY A 104 1.16 -7.53 -7.51
CA GLY A 104 2.23 -8.48 -7.85
C GLY A 104 1.63 -9.82 -8.29
N ASP A 105 2.43 -10.70 -8.85
CA ASP A 105 1.93 -11.98 -9.33
C ASP A 105 1.40 -12.89 -8.17
N ASP A 106 0.59 -13.89 -8.55
CA ASP A 106 0.15 -15.14 -7.92
C ASP A 106 -1.11 -15.26 -7.02
N THR A 107 -2.20 -15.67 -7.68
CA THR A 107 -3.40 -16.32 -7.15
C THR A 107 -3.15 -17.76 -6.72
N ASN A 108 -2.68 -17.94 -5.49
CA ASN A 108 -2.94 -19.07 -4.56
C ASN A 108 -1.78 -19.06 -3.59
N ASP A 109 -1.99 -18.91 -2.27
CA ASP A 109 -1.17 -19.58 -1.24
C ASP A 109 -1.54 -19.19 0.19
N LEU A 110 -2.40 -20.02 0.76
CA LEU A 110 -2.47 -20.26 2.20
C LEU A 110 -2.08 -21.73 2.39
N ALA A 111 -1.30 -22.04 3.43
CA ALA A 111 -1.18 -23.41 3.91
C ALA A 111 -2.60 -23.99 4.08
N PRO A 112 -2.88 -25.25 3.66
CA PRO A 112 -4.22 -25.84 3.74
C PRO A 112 -4.88 -25.66 5.12
N GLU A 113 -4.06 -25.68 6.17
CA GLU A 113 -4.42 -25.49 7.57
C GLU A 113 -4.99 -24.10 7.91
N LEU A 114 -4.62 -23.07 7.16
CA LEU A 114 -5.12 -21.69 7.30
C LEU A 114 -6.30 -21.40 6.36
N LYS A 115 -6.34 -22.03 5.17
CA LYS A 115 -7.53 -22.01 4.27
C LYS A 115 -8.77 -22.49 5.02
N MET A 116 -8.62 -23.56 5.80
CA MET A 116 -9.72 -24.21 6.51
C MET A 116 -10.28 -23.39 7.69
N LYS A 117 -9.58 -22.35 8.17
CA LYS A 117 -10.03 -21.46 9.27
C LYS A 117 -10.62 -20.14 8.80
N LEU A 118 -10.26 -19.64 7.61
CA LEU A 118 -10.80 -18.39 7.06
C LEU A 118 -12.13 -18.57 6.31
N ASP A 119 -12.45 -19.80 5.88
CA ASP A 119 -13.71 -20.13 5.20
C ASP A 119 -14.95 -20.17 6.12
N ASP A 120 -14.78 -19.96 7.43
CA ASP A 120 -15.90 -19.96 8.36
C ASP A 120 -16.71 -18.64 8.28
N SER A 121 -17.82 -18.75 7.54
CA SER A 121 -19.15 -18.17 7.81
C SER A 121 -19.63 -16.88 7.13
N LEU A 122 -18.87 -16.19 6.28
CA LEU A 122 -19.39 -14.98 5.58
C LEU A 122 -19.17 -14.92 4.06
N ALA A 123 -18.23 -15.67 3.48
CA ALA A 123 -17.95 -15.61 2.05
C ALA A 123 -19.08 -16.20 1.16
N ARG A 124 -19.94 -17.06 1.72
CA ARG A 124 -21.01 -17.74 0.97
C ARG A 124 -22.34 -16.98 0.92
N SER A 125 -22.53 -15.88 1.66
CA SER A 125 -23.82 -15.15 1.65
C SER A 125 -23.90 -14.04 0.62
N ILE A 126 -22.78 -13.53 0.10
CA ILE A 126 -22.75 -12.42 -0.88
C ILE A 126 -22.88 -12.94 -2.32
N SER A 127 -22.47 -14.18 -2.59
CA SER A 127 -22.51 -14.76 -3.95
C SER A 127 -23.91 -15.20 -4.42
N ALA A 128 -24.96 -14.96 -3.64
CA ALA A 128 -26.31 -15.46 -3.94
C ALA A 128 -27.42 -14.44 -3.64
N ASN A 129 -27.16 -13.14 -3.81
CA ASN A 129 -28.24 -12.14 -3.75
C ASN A 129 -28.84 -11.94 -5.16
N PRO A 130 -30.03 -12.50 -5.47
CA PRO A 130 -30.52 -12.62 -6.86
C PRO A 130 -31.15 -11.33 -7.41
N LEU A 131 -31.04 -10.21 -6.69
CA LEU A 131 -31.62 -8.92 -7.07
C LEU A 131 -30.73 -8.08 -7.99
N ILE A 132 -29.49 -8.50 -8.20
CA ILE A 132 -28.59 -7.90 -9.19
C ILE A 132 -28.51 -8.90 -10.34
N GLY A 133 -29.38 -8.68 -11.33
CA GLY A 133 -29.40 -9.45 -12.56
C GLY A 133 -28.03 -9.50 -13.25
N ASP A 134 -27.90 -10.45 -14.16
CA ASP A 134 -26.72 -10.71 -14.98
C ASP A 134 -26.31 -9.47 -15.80
N ALA A 135 -25.56 -8.56 -15.16
CA ALA A 135 -24.96 -7.40 -15.78
C ALA A 135 -23.49 -7.73 -16.06
N GLY A 136 -23.26 -8.29 -17.25
CA GLY A 136 -21.97 -8.77 -17.74
C GLY A 136 -20.79 -7.80 -17.62
N ASN A 137 -20.99 -6.49 -17.38
CA ASN A 137 -19.94 -5.46 -17.36
C ASN A 137 -19.98 -4.47 -16.18
N ALA A 138 -20.80 -4.68 -15.14
CA ALA A 138 -20.84 -3.74 -14.01
C ALA A 138 -19.60 -3.86 -13.11
N GLY A 139 -18.85 -2.77 -12.94
CA GLY A 139 -17.79 -2.69 -11.93
C GLY A 139 -18.38 -2.78 -10.51
N VAL A 140 -17.69 -3.46 -9.61
CA VAL A 140 -18.15 -3.67 -8.23
C VAL A 140 -17.33 -2.81 -7.28
N SER A 141 -17.92 -2.14 -6.30
CA SER A 141 -17.14 -1.34 -5.32
C SER A 141 -16.11 -2.19 -4.58
N ILE A 142 -14.89 -1.67 -4.36
CA ILE A 142 -13.85 -2.37 -3.56
C ILE A 142 -14.26 -2.54 -2.09
N TYR A 143 -15.19 -1.71 -1.60
CA TYR A 143 -15.75 -1.77 -0.25
C TYR A 143 -16.84 -2.85 -0.09
N SER A 144 -17.24 -3.50 -1.19
CA SER A 144 -18.15 -4.66 -1.09
C SER A 144 -17.48 -5.89 -0.47
N ASP A 145 -16.15 -5.87 -0.34
CA ASP A 145 -15.34 -6.91 0.30
C ASP A 145 -15.16 -6.67 1.82
N ASP A 146 -15.97 -5.80 2.45
CA ASP A 146 -15.98 -5.56 3.90
C ASP A 146 -16.08 -6.87 4.70
N LYS A 147 -15.04 -7.15 5.50
CA LYS A 147 -14.93 -8.41 6.27
C LYS A 147 -14.62 -8.12 7.73
N VAL A 148 -15.13 -9.00 8.61
CA VAL A 148 -14.68 -9.07 10.00
C VAL A 148 -13.66 -10.19 10.10
N ILE A 149 -12.38 -9.84 10.26
CA ILE A 149 -11.29 -10.80 10.41
C ILE A 149 -10.61 -10.55 11.76
N PHE A 150 -10.45 -11.60 12.57
CA PHE A 150 -9.92 -11.50 13.94
C PHE A 150 -10.63 -10.42 14.79
N ALA A 151 -11.96 -10.32 14.67
CA ALA A 151 -12.80 -9.29 15.30
C ALA A 151 -12.47 -7.84 14.90
N LYS A 152 -11.79 -7.64 13.77
CA LYS A 152 -11.50 -6.34 13.17
C LYS A 152 -12.29 -6.18 11.88
N ASN A 153 -12.99 -5.05 11.74
CA ASN A 153 -13.62 -4.68 10.48
C ASN A 153 -12.54 -4.14 9.53
N ILE A 154 -12.42 -4.75 8.36
CA ILE A 154 -11.46 -4.41 7.31
C ILE A 154 -12.25 -4.10 6.05
N ALA A 155 -12.08 -2.87 5.56
CA ALA A 155 -12.88 -2.33 4.47
C ALA A 155 -12.51 -2.87 3.06
N GLY A 156 -11.45 -3.67 2.97
CA GLY A 156 -10.97 -4.27 1.73
C GLY A 156 -9.49 -4.62 1.76
N GLY A 157 -9.04 -5.26 0.69
CA GLY A 157 -7.71 -5.87 0.57
C GLY A 157 -7.67 -7.33 1.05
N SER A 158 -6.52 -7.96 0.90
CA SER A 158 -6.32 -9.38 1.21
C SER A 158 -5.22 -9.57 2.26
N LEU A 159 -5.53 -10.19 3.39
CA LEU A 159 -4.51 -10.59 4.36
C LEU A 159 -3.58 -11.69 3.82
N ASN A 160 -3.61 -12.07 2.54
CA ASN A 160 -2.60 -12.94 1.93
C ASN A 160 -1.51 -12.14 1.21
N GLU A 161 -1.74 -10.86 0.96
CA GLU A 161 -0.77 -9.98 0.31
C GLU A 161 0.21 -9.41 1.33
N SER A 162 1.32 -8.84 0.84
CA SER A 162 2.20 -8.08 1.72
C SER A 162 1.51 -6.82 2.22
N LEU A 163 1.51 -6.62 3.54
CA LEU A 163 1.10 -5.37 4.18
C LEU A 163 1.95 -4.16 3.70
N MET A 164 3.14 -4.41 3.12
CA MET A 164 3.93 -3.38 2.45
C MET A 164 3.17 -2.68 1.32
N SER A 165 2.34 -3.42 0.57
CA SER A 165 1.53 -2.85 -0.52
C SER A 165 0.50 -1.87 0.03
N VAL A 166 -0.15 -2.23 1.14
CA VAL A 166 -1.13 -1.38 1.83
C VAL A 166 -0.46 -0.14 2.44
N TYR A 167 0.76 -0.25 2.98
CA TYR A 167 1.49 0.90 3.54
C TYR A 167 1.91 1.93 2.51
N ARG A 168 1.99 1.56 1.24
CA ARG A 168 2.68 2.36 0.22
C ARG A 168 2.14 3.79 0.06
N PRO A 169 0.83 4.05 -0.01
CA PRO A 169 0.30 5.42 -0.03
C PRO A 169 0.62 6.19 1.27
N PHE A 170 0.71 5.49 2.39
CA PHE A 170 0.85 6.07 3.73
C PHE A 170 2.30 6.29 4.15
N LEU A 171 3.27 5.90 3.32
CA LEU A 171 4.65 6.38 3.43
C LEU A 171 4.72 7.90 3.36
N ILE A 172 3.84 8.50 2.56
CA ILE A 172 3.85 9.93 2.24
C ILE A 172 2.58 10.66 2.67
N MET A 173 1.46 9.97 2.80
CA MET A 173 0.19 10.56 3.22
C MET A 173 -0.14 10.18 4.66
N ASP A 174 -0.37 11.16 5.53
CA ASP A 174 -0.89 10.90 6.88
C ASP A 174 -2.33 10.38 6.77
N PRO A 175 -2.65 9.16 7.26
CA PRO A 175 -4.02 8.66 7.25
C PRO A 175 -4.94 9.40 8.23
N LYS A 176 -4.40 10.15 9.19
CA LYS A 176 -5.20 10.85 10.21
C LYS A 176 -6.09 11.91 9.57
N GLY A 177 -7.39 11.78 9.81
CA GLY A 177 -8.39 12.71 9.26
C GLY A 177 -8.65 12.50 7.77
N LYS A 178 -8.09 11.46 7.15
CA LYS A 178 -8.49 11.02 5.81
C LYS A 178 -9.65 10.06 5.97
N VAL A 179 -10.84 10.61 5.77
CA VAL A 179 -12.10 9.86 5.76
C VAL A 179 -12.76 10.15 4.43
N ASP A 180 -13.08 9.11 3.69
CA ASP A 180 -13.96 9.21 2.53
C ASP A 180 -15.36 8.68 2.88
N ASP A 181 -16.23 8.53 1.89
CA ASP A 181 -17.61 8.08 2.11
C ASP A 181 -17.74 6.67 2.71
N PHE A 182 -16.67 5.87 2.66
CA PHE A 182 -16.67 4.45 3.00
C PHE A 182 -15.71 4.12 4.14
N VAL A 183 -14.55 4.77 4.21
CA VAL A 183 -13.41 4.36 5.05
C VAL A 183 -12.78 5.52 5.81
N ASP A 184 -12.58 5.30 7.11
CA ASP A 184 -11.58 6.02 7.91
C ASP A 184 -10.24 5.31 7.77
N TYR A 185 -9.31 5.93 7.04
CA TYR A 185 -8.02 5.32 6.70
C TYR A 185 -7.13 5.04 7.92
N LYS A 186 -7.22 5.86 8.98
CA LYS A 186 -6.49 5.61 10.22
C LYS A 186 -7.02 4.35 10.89
N LYS A 187 -8.34 4.23 11.01
CA LYS A 187 -8.99 3.05 11.61
C LYS A 187 -8.76 1.81 10.78
N TYR A 188 -8.84 1.93 9.45
CA TYR A 188 -8.57 0.85 8.52
C TYR A 188 -7.15 0.29 8.70
N LEU A 189 -6.12 1.14 8.68
CA LEU A 189 -4.73 0.71 8.86
C LEU A 189 -4.50 0.06 10.22
N SER A 190 -4.99 0.66 11.30
CA SER A 190 -4.91 0.09 12.66
C SER A 190 -5.50 -1.32 12.71
N ASN A 191 -6.72 -1.48 12.20
CA ASN A 191 -7.40 -2.78 12.16
C ASN A 191 -6.64 -3.80 11.29
N TYR A 192 -6.15 -3.37 10.13
CA TYR A 192 -5.42 -4.22 9.21
C TYR A 192 -4.11 -4.70 9.85
N ILE A 193 -3.33 -3.82 10.48
CA ILE A 193 -2.09 -4.14 11.20
C ILE A 193 -2.34 -5.17 12.30
N LEU A 194 -3.38 -4.97 13.12
CA LEU A 194 -3.73 -5.88 14.21
C LEU A 194 -4.14 -7.26 13.69
N ALA A 195 -4.93 -7.30 12.62
CA ALA A 195 -5.33 -8.56 11.98
C ALA A 195 -4.14 -9.28 11.35
N TYR A 196 -3.26 -8.54 10.66
CA TYR A 196 -2.06 -9.08 10.02
C TYR A 196 -1.05 -9.64 11.03
N LYS A 197 -0.78 -8.89 12.11
CA LYS A 197 0.07 -9.38 13.21
C LYS A 197 -0.51 -10.64 13.85
N ARG A 198 -1.84 -10.72 14.00
CA ARG A 198 -2.49 -11.90 14.55
C ARG A 198 -2.41 -13.10 13.61
N ARG A 199 -2.65 -12.89 12.32
CA ARG A 199 -2.42 -13.90 11.26
C ARG A 199 -1.02 -14.49 11.41
N ASP A 200 0.00 -13.65 11.49
CA ASP A 200 1.40 -14.07 11.56
C ASP A 200 1.73 -14.84 12.85
N ASN A 201 1.16 -14.43 13.98
CA ASN A 201 1.34 -15.12 15.24
C ASN A 201 0.61 -16.47 15.30
N GLU A 202 -0.43 -16.66 14.49
CA GLU A 202 -1.11 -17.94 14.31
C GLU A 202 -0.40 -18.81 13.25
N MET A 203 0.54 -18.25 12.48
CA MET A 203 1.43 -19.00 11.61
C MET A 203 2.59 -19.61 12.40
N SER A 204 2.88 -20.88 12.15
CA SER A 204 4.01 -21.60 12.76
C SER A 204 5.35 -21.24 12.10
N ILE A 205 5.75 -19.97 12.17
CA ILE A 205 6.97 -19.42 11.53
C ILE A 205 8.28 -19.70 12.30
N GLY A 206 8.25 -20.57 13.31
CA GLY A 206 9.46 -21.02 14.02
C GLY A 206 9.95 -20.12 15.15
N THR A 207 9.23 -19.05 15.49
CA THR A 207 9.54 -18.19 16.66
C THR A 207 8.46 -18.30 17.74
N ARG A 208 8.87 -18.15 19.00
CA ARG A 208 7.97 -17.99 20.16
C ARG A 208 7.61 -16.52 20.44
N PHE A 209 8.30 -15.59 19.79
CA PHE A 209 8.17 -14.17 20.04
C PHE A 209 7.05 -13.59 19.18
N THR A 210 5.99 -13.11 19.84
CA THR A 210 4.81 -12.54 19.17
C THR A 210 5.05 -11.16 18.55
N ASP A 211 6.22 -10.58 18.79
CA ASP A 211 6.66 -9.29 18.24
C ASP A 211 7.58 -9.47 17.01
N ILE A 212 7.88 -10.70 16.61
CA ILE A 212 8.50 -11.01 15.31
C ILE A 212 7.40 -11.45 14.35
N TRP A 213 7.02 -10.54 13.46
CA TRP A 213 5.94 -10.70 12.48
C TRP A 213 6.30 -9.90 11.21
N GLY A 214 5.40 -9.84 10.24
CA GLY A 214 5.66 -9.25 8.92
C GLY A 214 5.91 -10.31 7.86
N VAL A 215 5.12 -11.38 7.90
CA VAL A 215 5.29 -12.53 7.00
C VAL A 215 4.88 -12.15 5.57
N GLU A 216 5.78 -12.40 4.63
CA GLU A 216 5.56 -12.28 3.19
C GLU A 216 5.75 -13.66 2.54
N ASN A 217 4.97 -13.95 1.50
CA ASN A 217 5.29 -15.04 0.58
C ASN A 217 6.24 -14.50 -0.50
N VAL A 218 7.26 -15.27 -0.87
CA VAL A 218 8.18 -14.90 -1.95
C VAL A 218 8.11 -15.98 -3.02
N GLU A 219 7.53 -15.62 -4.17
CA GLU A 219 7.62 -16.41 -5.39
C GLU A 219 9.08 -16.78 -5.68
N ASP A 220 9.27 -17.96 -6.28
CA ASP A 220 10.56 -18.58 -6.61
C ASP A 220 11.41 -19.11 -5.44
N THR A 221 10.87 -19.19 -4.22
CA THR A 221 11.53 -19.96 -3.16
C THR A 221 10.76 -21.25 -2.87
N TYR A 222 11.45 -22.40 -2.99
CA TYR A 222 11.01 -23.68 -2.41
C TYR A 222 10.84 -23.58 -0.87
N GLN A 223 11.31 -22.50 -0.27
CA GLN A 223 11.18 -22.12 1.12
C GLN A 223 9.92 -21.25 1.27
N GLY A 224 8.99 -21.65 2.15
CA GLY A 224 7.69 -20.99 2.28
C GLY A 224 7.71 -19.56 2.82
N TYR A 225 7.09 -19.36 3.99
CA TYR A 225 6.84 -18.02 4.55
C TYR A 225 8.13 -17.36 5.08
N LEU A 226 8.48 -16.18 4.57
CA LEU A 226 9.64 -15.38 5.02
C LEU A 226 9.18 -14.20 5.88
N VAL A 227 9.99 -13.79 6.85
CA VAL A 227 9.68 -12.61 7.69
C VAL A 227 10.44 -11.40 7.18
N ASN A 228 9.73 -10.36 6.75
CA ASN A 228 10.31 -9.08 6.34
C ASN A 228 10.24 -8.06 7.49
N PRO A 229 11.38 -7.70 8.13
CA PRO A 229 11.38 -6.77 9.27
C PRO A 229 10.74 -5.42 8.95
N ALA A 230 10.85 -4.95 7.69
CA ALA A 230 10.31 -3.67 7.29
C ALA A 230 8.78 -3.61 7.41
N VAL A 231 8.09 -4.73 7.23
CA VAL A 231 6.62 -4.78 7.38
C VAL A 231 6.23 -4.49 8.83
N ALA A 232 6.83 -5.19 9.78
CA ALA A 232 6.46 -5.00 11.18
C ALA A 232 6.91 -3.64 11.75
N ILE A 233 8.10 -3.18 11.37
CA ILE A 233 8.64 -1.89 11.81
C ILE A 233 7.82 -0.72 11.23
N ALA A 234 7.32 -0.85 10.00
CA ALA A 234 6.49 0.16 9.35
C ALA A 234 5.14 0.41 10.05
N ALA A 235 4.74 -0.44 10.99
CA ALA A 235 3.59 -0.19 11.84
C ALA A 235 3.80 0.98 12.81
N TYR A 236 5.04 1.37 13.10
CA TYR A 236 5.39 2.38 14.12
C TYR A 236 4.56 3.69 14.05
N PRO A 237 4.42 4.37 12.90
CA PRO A 237 3.63 5.60 12.82
C PRO A 237 2.12 5.42 13.10
N PHE A 238 1.58 4.21 12.90
CA PHE A 238 0.15 3.94 13.04
C PHE A 238 -0.18 3.29 14.40
N GLU A 239 0.67 2.37 14.83
CA GLU A 239 0.56 1.55 16.03
C GLU A 239 1.91 1.52 16.76
N LYS A 240 2.16 2.59 17.53
CA LYS A 240 3.48 2.89 18.10
C LYS A 240 4.11 1.73 18.85
N GLU A 241 3.37 1.16 19.79
CA GLU A 241 3.86 0.06 20.63
C GLU A 241 4.16 -1.20 19.82
N ILE A 242 3.35 -1.49 18.79
CA ILE A 242 3.54 -2.67 17.94
C ILE A 242 4.82 -2.53 17.11
N GLY A 243 4.98 -1.39 16.42
CA GLY A 243 6.16 -1.16 15.57
C GLY A 243 7.46 -1.09 16.36
N LEU A 244 7.47 -0.40 17.51
CA LEU A 244 8.67 -0.29 18.35
C LEU A 244 9.07 -1.62 18.99
N LYS A 245 8.10 -2.42 19.47
CA LYS A 245 8.41 -3.75 20.01
C LYS A 245 8.96 -4.67 18.94
N ALA A 246 8.43 -4.61 17.71
CA ALA A 246 8.97 -5.38 16.61
C ALA A 246 10.41 -4.98 16.28
N LEU A 247 10.67 -3.67 16.11
CA LEU A 247 12.02 -3.13 15.87
C LEU A 247 13.01 -3.62 16.93
N ARG A 248 12.67 -3.44 18.22
CA ARG A 248 13.52 -3.88 19.33
C ARG A 248 13.73 -5.38 19.30
N LYS A 249 12.67 -6.16 19.07
CA LYS A 249 12.76 -7.61 19.11
C LYS A 249 13.60 -8.18 17.96
N PHE A 250 13.49 -7.65 16.75
CA PHE A 250 14.41 -8.03 15.65
C PHE A 250 15.87 -7.69 15.98
N TYR A 251 16.12 -6.54 16.59
CA TYR A 251 17.46 -6.13 16.96
C TYR A 251 18.03 -6.99 18.12
N GLU A 252 17.25 -7.21 19.16
CA GLU A 252 17.67 -7.97 20.36
C GLU A 252 18.00 -9.43 20.04
N GLU A 253 17.23 -10.09 19.17
CA GLU A 253 17.36 -11.54 18.93
C GLU A 253 18.22 -11.85 17.70
N TYR A 254 18.23 -10.98 16.69
CA TYR A 254 18.80 -11.30 15.38
C TYR A 254 19.76 -10.25 14.82
N ALA A 255 20.14 -9.19 15.56
CA ALA A 255 21.02 -8.15 15.02
C ALA A 255 22.32 -8.70 14.44
N ASP A 256 22.94 -9.70 15.08
CA ASP A 256 24.23 -10.26 14.67
C ASP A 256 24.26 -10.77 13.22
N VAL A 257 23.11 -11.19 12.68
CA VAL A 257 22.98 -11.71 11.30
C VAL A 257 22.09 -10.84 10.42
N LEU A 258 21.07 -10.22 11.01
CA LEU A 258 20.00 -9.51 10.31
C LEU A 258 20.25 -8.01 10.24
N PHE A 259 21.01 -7.40 11.15
CA PHE A 259 21.26 -5.96 11.16
C PHE A 259 22.73 -5.65 10.85
N THR A 260 22.97 -5.10 9.66
CA THR A 260 24.32 -4.94 9.11
C THR A 260 24.51 -3.53 8.54
N GLN A 261 25.47 -3.31 7.65
CA GLN A 261 25.93 -1.97 7.23
C GLN A 261 24.84 -1.05 6.66
N TYR A 262 23.75 -1.60 6.11
CA TYR A 262 22.62 -0.82 5.57
C TYR A 262 21.33 -0.98 6.40
N GLY A 263 21.43 -1.49 7.63
CA GLY A 263 20.31 -1.79 8.51
C GLY A 263 19.85 -3.24 8.39
N PHE A 264 18.55 -3.46 8.59
CA PHE A 264 17.97 -4.81 8.46
C PHE A 264 18.10 -5.33 7.03
N ARG A 265 18.49 -6.60 6.87
CA ARG A 265 18.45 -7.30 5.58
C ARG A 265 17.01 -7.56 5.14
N SER A 266 16.83 -7.99 3.88
CA SER A 266 15.50 -8.06 3.24
C SER A 266 14.50 -8.96 3.93
N TRP A 267 14.94 -10.09 4.48
CA TRP A 267 14.10 -11.08 5.14
C TRP A 267 14.94 -12.02 6.03
N ILE A 268 14.25 -12.71 6.95
CA ILE A 268 14.77 -13.83 7.74
C ILE A 268 13.79 -15.02 7.67
N ASP A 269 14.32 -16.24 7.52
CA ASP A 269 13.60 -17.50 7.66
C ASP A 269 14.05 -18.20 8.94
N ILE A 270 13.25 -18.03 9.99
CA ILE A 270 13.57 -18.54 11.32
C ILE A 270 13.46 -20.07 11.35
N LYS A 271 12.55 -20.65 10.55
CA LYS A 271 12.29 -22.09 10.56
C LYS A 271 13.43 -22.85 9.89
N ASN A 272 13.98 -22.31 8.80
CA ASN A 272 15.05 -22.93 8.04
C ASN A 272 16.44 -22.40 8.40
N ASN A 273 16.54 -21.51 9.39
CA ASN A 273 17.79 -20.90 9.85
C ASN A 273 18.56 -20.20 8.71
N ASP A 274 17.83 -19.40 7.94
CA ASP A 274 18.34 -18.70 6.76
C ASP A 274 18.05 -17.19 6.86
N VAL A 275 18.89 -16.38 6.24
CA VAL A 275 18.77 -14.93 6.23
C VAL A 275 19.23 -14.39 4.88
N SER A 276 18.50 -13.39 4.37
CA SER A 276 18.83 -12.84 3.07
C SER A 276 20.26 -12.31 3.03
N GLU A 277 21.01 -12.59 1.96
CA GLU A 277 22.29 -11.90 1.72
C GLU A 277 22.10 -10.45 1.22
N SER A 278 20.87 -10.07 0.88
CA SER A 278 20.56 -8.87 0.12
C SER A 278 19.73 -7.83 0.91
N TYR A 279 19.68 -6.62 0.36
CA TYR A 279 18.80 -5.55 0.82
C TYR A 279 17.85 -5.16 -0.31
N ARG A 280 16.59 -4.89 0.04
CA ARG A 280 15.60 -4.35 -0.90
C ARG A 280 15.44 -2.87 -0.65
N ALA A 281 15.65 -2.05 -1.68
CA ALA A 281 15.52 -0.59 -1.59
C ALA A 281 14.17 -0.15 -0.98
N ARG A 282 13.08 -0.84 -1.35
CA ARG A 282 11.74 -0.60 -0.78
C ARG A 282 11.69 -0.81 0.73
N ASN A 283 12.35 -1.84 1.25
CA ASN A 283 12.36 -2.17 2.67
C ASN A 283 13.13 -1.10 3.45
N GLN A 284 14.33 -0.74 2.98
CA GLN A 284 15.16 0.27 3.64
C GLN A 284 14.49 1.64 3.66
N ALA A 285 13.91 2.05 2.53
CA ALA A 285 13.20 3.32 2.42
C ALA A 285 11.98 3.35 3.34
N THR A 286 11.19 2.28 3.37
CA THR A 286 10.02 2.18 4.24
C THR A 286 10.39 2.32 5.72
N ILE A 287 11.43 1.61 6.19
CA ILE A 287 11.85 1.70 7.60
C ILE A 287 12.24 3.14 7.94
N ALA A 288 13.10 3.76 7.13
CA ALA A 288 13.58 5.11 7.37
C ALA A 288 12.43 6.14 7.39
N VAL A 289 11.56 6.11 6.38
CA VAL A 289 10.44 7.05 6.22
C VAL A 289 9.40 6.86 7.32
N MET A 290 9.04 5.63 7.67
CA MET A 290 8.03 5.37 8.70
C MET A 290 8.53 5.74 10.10
N ILE A 291 9.82 5.52 10.41
CA ILE A 291 10.42 6.01 11.66
C ILE A 291 10.39 7.54 11.71
N GLU A 292 10.76 8.21 10.63
CA GLU A 292 10.72 9.68 10.56
C GLU A 292 9.30 10.22 10.75
N ASN A 293 8.32 9.61 10.08
CA ASN A 293 6.92 9.99 10.25
C ASN A 293 6.41 9.74 11.68
N ALA A 294 6.80 8.63 12.30
CA ALA A 294 6.43 8.34 13.69
C ALA A 294 7.01 9.35 14.69
N ASN A 295 8.21 9.88 14.41
CA ASN A 295 8.90 10.81 15.29
C ASN A 295 8.46 12.26 15.10
N SER A 296 8.38 12.72 13.85
CA SER A 296 8.17 14.14 13.53
C SER A 296 7.00 14.39 12.56
N GLY A 297 6.59 13.37 11.80
CA GLY A 297 5.64 13.51 10.70
C GLY A 297 6.19 14.32 9.53
N MET A 298 7.51 14.47 9.39
CA MET A 298 8.12 15.40 8.42
C MET A 298 7.68 15.10 6.98
N ILE A 299 7.75 13.84 6.55
CA ILE A 299 7.42 13.47 5.16
C ILE A 299 5.93 13.74 4.87
N TRP A 300 5.07 13.38 5.81
CA TRP A 300 3.64 13.69 5.73
C TRP A 300 3.37 15.20 5.63
N LYS A 301 3.97 16.01 6.51
CA LYS A 301 3.81 17.47 6.49
C LYS A 301 4.27 18.09 5.17
N LEU A 302 5.37 17.59 4.59
CA LEU A 302 5.85 18.05 3.29
C LEU A 302 4.86 17.69 2.19
N TYR A 303 4.39 16.44 2.16
CA TYR A 303 3.46 15.97 1.13
C TYR A 303 2.13 16.74 1.15
N GLU A 304 1.53 16.91 2.34
CA GLU A 304 0.24 17.59 2.49
C GLU A 304 0.29 19.09 2.20
N ASN A 305 1.47 19.70 2.23
CA ASN A 305 1.65 21.12 1.91
C ASN A 305 2.01 21.36 0.43
N ILE A 306 2.15 20.32 -0.39
CA ILE A 306 2.24 20.48 -1.84
C ILE A 306 0.93 21.10 -2.34
N PRO A 307 0.92 22.30 -2.96
CA PRO A 307 -0.31 23.02 -3.27
C PRO A 307 -1.30 22.25 -4.15
N GLU A 308 -0.80 21.52 -5.14
CA GLU A 308 -1.61 20.76 -6.08
C GLU A 308 -2.25 19.54 -5.41
N VAL A 309 -1.47 18.82 -4.60
CA VAL A 309 -1.94 17.65 -3.83
C VAL A 309 -2.95 18.07 -2.77
N LYS A 310 -2.66 19.14 -2.02
CA LYS A 310 -3.55 19.64 -0.97
C LYS A 310 -4.97 19.89 -1.48
N LYS A 311 -5.10 20.55 -2.63
CA LYS A 311 -6.39 20.82 -3.27
C LYS A 311 -7.16 19.54 -3.62
N THR A 312 -6.46 18.49 -4.03
CA THR A 312 -7.08 17.18 -4.32
C THR A 312 -7.50 16.49 -3.04
N LEU A 313 -6.62 16.44 -2.03
CA LEU A 313 -6.93 15.84 -0.74
C LEU A 313 -8.15 16.49 -0.08
N GLU A 314 -8.27 17.83 -0.15
CA GLU A 314 -9.44 18.57 0.36
C GLU A 314 -10.74 18.30 -0.40
N LYS A 315 -10.68 17.77 -1.62
CA LYS A 315 -11.87 17.38 -2.41
C LYS A 315 -12.25 15.93 -2.19
N VAL A 316 -11.26 15.06 -2.06
CA VAL A 316 -11.46 13.60 -1.88
C VAL A 316 -11.82 13.29 -0.42
N TYR A 317 -11.13 13.94 0.51
CA TYR A 317 -11.29 13.72 1.95
C TYR A 317 -11.91 14.96 2.57
N THR A 318 -13.15 14.85 3.03
CA THR A 318 -13.87 15.96 3.66
C THR A 318 -14.63 15.55 4.90
N LYS A 319 -14.68 16.51 5.84
CA LYS A 319 -15.32 16.43 7.15
C LYS A 319 -16.79 16.03 7.03
N LYS A 320 -17.14 14.87 7.58
CA LYS A 320 -18.39 14.80 8.33
C LYS A 320 -18.15 15.38 9.72
#